data_AF-A0A3D5JWD0-F1
#
_entry.id   AF-A0A3D5JWD0-F1
#
_cell.length_a   1.000
_cell.length_b   1.000
_cell.length_c   1.000
_cell.angle_alpha   90.00
_cell.angle_beta   90.00
_cell.angle_gamma   90.00
#
_symmetry.space_group_name_H-M   'P 1'
#
loop_
_entity.id
_entity.type
_entity.pdbx_description
1 polymer ?
#
loop_
_entity_poly.entity_id
_entity_poly.type
_entity_poly.pdbx_seq_one_letter_code
_entity_poly.pdbx_strand_id
1 'polypeptide(L)' 'MATDNNGIILGPDEGKVVLVRGHKIIHKVSGEDIGGAYSMAKFHLEGDGPPQHIHLVEDESFYTGEG' A
#
# COMPACT_ATOMS: atom_id res chain seq x y z
N MET A 1 -6.10 -11.19 -29.94
CA MET A 1 -5.67 -10.05 -29.10
C MET A 1 -4.89 -10.65 -27.94
N ALA A 2 -3.57 -10.71 -28.04
CA ALA A 2 -2.75 -11.15 -26.92
C ALA A 2 -2.67 -9.99 -25.94
N THR A 3 -3.25 -10.13 -24.76
CA THR A 3 -2.95 -9.24 -23.64
C THR A 3 -1.62 -9.72 -23.05
N ASP A 4 -0.60 -8.91 -23.25
CA ASP A 4 0.66 -8.88 -22.53
C ASP A 4 0.43 -8.88 -21.01
N ASN A 5 0.24 -10.07 -20.43
CA ASN A 5 -0.03 -10.25 -19.01
C ASN A 5 1.27 -10.10 -18.19
N ASN A 6 1.78 -8.86 -18.08
CA ASN A 6 2.96 -8.51 -17.28
C ASN A 6 2.62 -8.25 -15.80
N GLY A 7 1.56 -8.90 -15.30
CA GLY A 7 1.09 -8.76 -13.93
C GLY A 7 2.05 -9.44 -12.95
N ILE A 8 2.25 -8.81 -11.80
CA ILE A 8 3.08 -9.35 -10.72
C ILE A 8 2.18 -10.00 -9.69
N ILE A 9 2.51 -11.23 -9.29
CA ILE A 9 1.87 -11.91 -8.16
C ILE A 9 2.76 -11.71 -6.94
N LEU A 10 2.21 -11.12 -5.88
CA LEU A 10 2.90 -10.90 -4.61
C LEU A 10 2.29 -11.79 -3.52
N GLY A 11 3.14 -12.49 -2.79
CA GLY A 11 2.76 -13.17 -1.55
C GLY A 11 2.32 -12.18 -0.45
N PRO A 12 1.79 -12.66 0.69
CA PRO A 12 1.22 -11.82 1.75
C PRO A 12 2.16 -10.73 2.28
N ASP A 13 3.46 -11.00 2.37
CA ASP A 13 4.46 -10.07 2.89
C ASP A 13 5.48 -9.59 1.84
N GLU A 14 5.22 -9.89 0.57
CA GLU A 14 6.02 -9.41 -0.56
C GLU A 14 5.52 -8.05 -1.06
N GLY A 15 6.44 -7.22 -1.54
CA GLY A 15 6.16 -5.86 -2.00
C GLY A 15 7.29 -4.90 -1.63
N LYS A 16 7.12 -3.62 -1.99
CA LYS A 16 8.09 -2.59 -1.63
C LYS A 16 7.91 -2.20 -0.16
N VAL A 17 8.93 -2.47 0.64
CA VAL A 17 8.92 -2.09 2.06
C VAL A 17 9.32 -0.63 2.21
N VAL A 18 8.47 0.14 2.89
CA VAL A 18 8.74 1.53 3.26
C VAL A 18 8.64 1.64 4.77
N LEU A 19 9.64 2.29 5.40
CA LEU A 19 9.67 2.52 6.83
C LEU A 19 9.22 3.94 7.11
N VAL A 20 8.10 4.10 7.81
CA VAL A 20 7.56 5.41 8.20
C VAL A 20 7.48 5.48 9.71
N ARG A 21 8.30 6.33 10.32
CA ARG A 21 8.37 6.54 11.78
C ARG A 21 8.50 5.23 12.60
N GLY A 22 9.17 4.22 12.04
CA GLY A 22 9.35 2.90 12.67
C GLY A 22 8.30 1.86 12.30
N HIS A 23 7.23 2.23 11.60
CA HIS A 23 6.23 1.30 11.07
C HIS A 23 6.69 0.72 9.72
N LYS A 24 6.64 -0.61 9.61
CA LYS A 24 6.89 -1.32 8.37
C LYS A 24 5.62 -1.34 7.53
N ILE A 25 5.66 -0.65 6.39
CA ILE A 25 4.58 -0.59 5.41
C ILE A 25 4.99 -1.41 4.19
N ILE A 26 4.12 -2.32 3.74
CA ILE A 26 4.37 -3.16 2.56
C ILE A 26 3.48 -2.67 1.43
N HIS A 27 4.05 -1.91 0.48
CA HIS A 27 3.33 -1.49 -0.73
C HIS A 27 3.19 -2.66 -1.70
N LYS A 28 1.94 -3.00 -2.03
CA LYS A 28 1.57 -4.01 -3.03
C LYS A 28 1.55 -3.43 -4.43
N VAL A 29 1.13 -2.17 -4.54
CA VAL A 29 1.16 -1.40 -5.78
C VAL A 29 1.41 0.06 -5.42
N SER A 30 2.32 0.69 -6.15
CA SER A 30 2.59 2.12 -6.09
C SER A 30 1.91 2.83 -7.25
N GLY A 31 1.78 4.16 -7.17
CA GLY A 31 1.29 4.94 -8.29
C GLY A 31 2.14 4.75 -9.56
N GLU A 32 3.45 4.58 -9.43
CA GLU A 32 4.38 4.36 -10.55
C GLU A 32 4.04 3.08 -11.34
N ASP A 33 3.59 2.02 -10.65
CA ASP A 33 3.27 0.72 -11.26
C ASP A 33 2.03 0.79 -12.17
N ILE A 34 1.14 1.76 -11.93
CA ILE A 34 -0.18 1.84 -12.57
C ILE A 34 -0.52 3.25 -13.08
N GLY A 35 0.49 4.04 -13.42
CA GLY A 35 0.29 5.35 -14.06
C GLY A 35 -0.44 6.38 -13.18
N GLY A 36 -0.30 6.29 -11.87
CA GLY A 36 -0.82 7.25 -10.89
C GLY A 36 -2.28 7.02 -10.48
N ALA A 37 -2.89 5.91 -10.86
CA ALA A 37 -4.32 5.67 -10.59
C ALA A 37 -4.63 5.48 -9.10
N TYR A 38 -3.82 4.70 -8.38
CA TYR A 38 -3.93 4.52 -6.93
C TYR A 38 -2.61 3.96 -6.34
N SER A 39 -2.58 3.77 -5.02
CA SER A 39 -1.58 2.94 -4.36
C SER A 39 -2.26 2.05 -3.32
N MET A 40 -1.66 0.90 -3.02
CA MET A 40 -2.16 -0.01 -1.98
C MET A 40 -1.00 -0.48 -1.12
N ALA A 41 -1.20 -0.43 0.19
CA ALA A 41 -0.23 -0.90 1.16
C ALA A 41 -0.90 -1.71 2.27
N LYS A 42 -0.19 -2.74 2.73
CA LYS A 42 -0.53 -3.52 3.92
C LYS A 42 0.21 -2.92 5.11
N PHE A 43 -0.53 -2.69 6.18
CA PHE A 43 -0.03 -2.23 7.46
C PHE A 43 -0.17 -3.34 8.49
N HIS A 44 0.86 -3.54 9.30
CA HIS A 44 0.77 -4.30 10.54
C HIS A 44 1.14 -3.34 11.66
N LEU A 45 0.16 -2.98 12.48
CA LEU A 45 0.28 -1.97 13.52
C LEU A 45 0.05 -2.63 14.87
N GLU A 46 0.97 -2.42 15.80
CA GLU A 46 0.82 -2.76 17.21
C GLU A 46 0.89 -1.45 18.01
N GLY A 47 -0.18 -1.11 18.72
CA GLY A 47 -0.28 0.13 19.48
C GLY A 47 -0.69 1.32 18.61
N ASP A 48 0.27 2.17 18.26
CA ASP A 48 0.02 3.43 17.54
C ASP A 48 0.21 3.29 16.01
N GLY A 49 -0.28 4.26 15.27
CA GLY A 49 -0.18 4.33 13.81
C GLY A 49 0.43 5.65 13.32
N PRO A 50 0.26 5.97 12.02
CA PRO A 50 0.59 7.28 11.51
C PRO A 50 -0.09 8.38 12.34
N PRO A 51 0.60 9.50 12.63
CA PRO A 51 0.00 10.62 13.37
C PRO A 51 -1.25 11.15 12.68
N GLN A 52 -2.12 11.83 13.42
CA GLN A 52 -3.27 12.51 12.83
C GLN A 52 -2.82 13.52 11.73
N HIS A 53 -3.40 13.40 10.54
CA HIS A 53 -3.12 14.28 9.39
C HIS A 53 -4.32 14.36 8.44
N ILE A 54 -4.20 15.21 7.41
CA ILE A 54 -5.17 15.34 6.33
C ILE A 54 -4.46 15.20 4.98
N HIS A 55 -5.13 14.56 4.03
CA HIS A 55 -4.77 14.57 2.62
C HIS A 55 -5.54 15.70 1.93
N LEU A 56 -4.84 16.58 1.23
CA LEU A 56 -5.45 17.73 0.55
C LEU A 56 -5.94 17.39 -0.86
N VAL A 57 -5.34 16.37 -1.49
CA VAL A 57 -5.55 16.02 -2.89
C VAL A 57 -5.70 14.51 -3.12
N GLU A 58 -5.71 13.72 -2.05
CA GLU A 58 -5.88 12.27 -2.11
C GLU A 58 -7.09 11.83 -1.29
N ASP A 59 -7.82 10.85 -1.80
CA ASP A 59 -8.76 10.07 -1.01
C ASP A 59 -8.05 8.85 -0.42
N GLU A 60 -8.24 8.59 0.88
CA GLU A 60 -7.67 7.44 1.57
C GLU A 60 -8.80 6.55 2.12
N SER A 61 -8.62 5.23 2.04
CA SER A 61 -9.57 4.24 2.54
C SER A 61 -8.85 3.13 3.27
N PHE A 62 -9.47 2.64 4.35
CA PHE A 62 -8.91 1.57 5.18
C PHE A 62 -9.81 0.33 5.11
N TYR A 63 -9.16 -0.83 4.98
CA TYR A 63 -9.81 -2.12 5.12
C TYR A 63 -9.09 -2.95 6.18
N THR A 64 -9.80 -3.29 7.24
CA THR A 64 -9.25 -4.09 8.35
C THR A 64 -9.45 -5.57 8.08
N GLY A 65 -8.34 -6.31 7.97
CA GLY A 65 -8.36 -7.76 7.75
C GLY A 65 -8.29 -8.60 9.03
N GLU A 66 -7.52 -8.13 10.03
CA GLU A 66 -7.28 -8.81 11.31
C GLU A 66 -7.34 -7.77 12.44
N GLY A 67 -7.74 -8.19 13.65
CA GLY A 67 -7.86 -7.33 14.83
C GLY A 67 -7.69 -8.11 16.14
#